data_AF-A0A517MRJ2-F1
#
_entry.id   AF-A0A517MRJ2-F1
#
_cell.length_a   1.000
_cell.length_b   1.000
_cell.length_c   1.000
_cell.angle_alpha   90.00
_cell.angle_beta   90.00
_cell.angle_gamma   90.00
#
_symmetry.space_group_name_H-M   'P 1'
#
loop_
_entity.id
_entity.type
_entity.pdbx_description
1 polymer ?
#
loop_
_entity_poly.entity_id
_entity_poly.type
_entity_poly.pdbx_seq_one_letter_code
_entity_poly.pdbx_strand_id
1 'polypeptide(L)'
;MKLIRLPACLLTCLLSLAAIPTVSYAEGPGQHDFDEALRNRITGQGMRDLNGVIELLESALDKGLDMENSDFAEGMLSSAHFERASILLNALTTRRLGAQQSGQLARMAQSDLRTVLSYDDPPPEARLMLAKLLSTPGGDPAEARRLLDKYLRSTDAEGEPLPEAKQAEALALRGSLQRDPVRAMSDFDDALKLDPENLNFAVARATFLRTQKRFDESLAAVEALLEDHKENIPLQIFQGEVLRQLEKNEEALTVFDAIDEQKGDLWSVYQNRGEIYRQMNELDNALEQYSKVIELRPDSILTRIQRAETYYTQGKTNEAMADVDAVLEANPNVVTAYRLKAEILAGEKRFEEAIETIRKVTEAAPDRAELQGQLASYYYLSGNPSGAIKAYTNMLAADPDNYLALRSRGDAYLNVGDHKSASADFAKAYEQKQDDAFLLNNYAWLLATSPDDEVRNGKLAIELATKACELEDYKAGHILSTKAAAHAEAGDFEEAIKWSEKAIEAAKPEQVEALKKELESFKQNKPVRELKNEADLKEELESILTGEPREEATSAEESMAEEAEPEEDIEVVEEPAIAE
;
A
#
# COMPACT_ATOMS: atom_id res chain seq x y z
N MET A 1 74.63 17.34 -10.46
CA MET A 1 75.74 17.39 -11.45
C MET A 1 76.31 15.99 -11.63
N LYS A 2 76.74 15.67 -12.87
CA LYS A 2 76.98 14.33 -13.50
C LYS A 2 75.69 13.76 -14.11
N LEU A 3 75.28 14.04 -15.35
CA LEU A 3 75.96 14.33 -16.63
C LEU A 3 76.83 13.17 -17.17
N ILE A 4 76.11 12.33 -17.92
CA ILE A 4 76.45 11.46 -19.05
C ILE A 4 77.70 11.85 -19.84
N ARG A 5 78.51 10.85 -20.21
CA ARG A 5 79.28 10.79 -21.48
C ARG A 5 79.43 9.33 -22.00
N LEU A 6 78.85 9.12 -23.17
CA LEU A 6 79.06 8.08 -24.23
C LEU A 6 80.56 7.92 -24.64
N PRO A 7 81.03 6.87 -25.40
CA PRO A 7 80.50 6.50 -26.73
C PRO A 7 80.69 5.05 -27.31
N ALA A 8 79.74 4.70 -28.19
CA ALA A 8 79.81 4.23 -29.60
C ALA A 8 80.68 3.04 -30.11
N CYS A 9 80.05 2.35 -31.09
CA CYS A 9 80.58 1.60 -32.26
C CYS A 9 80.98 0.12 -32.04
N LEU A 10 80.75 -0.85 -32.95
CA LEU A 10 79.94 -1.04 -34.16
C LEU A 10 80.21 -2.49 -34.65
N LEU A 11 79.16 -3.18 -35.12
CA LEU A 11 79.13 -4.11 -36.26
C LEU A 11 79.76 -5.54 -36.20
N THR A 12 78.87 -6.53 -36.47
CA THR A 12 79.03 -7.78 -37.29
C THR A 12 79.93 -8.92 -36.76
N CYS A 13 79.61 -10.23 -36.85
CA CYS A 13 78.81 -10.98 -37.81
C CYS A 13 78.52 -12.45 -37.33
N LEU A 14 77.39 -13.01 -37.79
CA LEU A 14 77.16 -14.42 -38.20
C LEU A 14 77.03 -15.59 -37.19
N LEU A 15 75.79 -16.09 -37.12
CA LEU A 15 75.36 -17.51 -37.25
C LEU A 15 76.09 -18.59 -36.45
N SER A 16 75.44 -19.06 -35.39
CA SER A 16 75.30 -20.50 -35.14
C SER A 16 73.99 -20.79 -34.43
N LEU A 17 73.09 -21.48 -35.15
CA LEU A 17 71.91 -22.14 -34.59
C LEU A 17 72.32 -23.05 -33.42
N ALA A 18 71.77 -22.81 -32.24
CA ALA A 18 71.57 -23.83 -31.23
C ALA A 18 70.11 -23.71 -30.79
N ALA A 19 69.34 -24.76 -31.08
CA ALA A 19 67.93 -24.87 -30.78
C ALA A 19 67.69 -24.66 -29.27
N ILE A 20 67.06 -23.55 -28.94
CA ILE A 20 66.34 -23.43 -27.67
C ILE A 20 65.07 -24.27 -27.87
N PRO A 21 64.79 -25.26 -27.02
CA PRO A 21 63.53 -25.98 -27.11
C PRO A 21 62.42 -24.95 -26.90
N THR A 22 61.63 -24.70 -27.94
CA THR A 22 60.34 -24.02 -27.81
C THR A 22 59.50 -24.88 -26.89
N VAL A 23 59.37 -24.47 -25.63
CA VAL A 23 58.25 -24.91 -24.81
C VAL A 23 57.01 -24.36 -25.51
N SER A 24 56.40 -25.19 -26.34
CA SER A 24 55.07 -24.95 -26.86
C SER A 24 54.13 -25.06 -25.66
N TYR A 25 53.83 -23.93 -25.01
CA TYR A 25 52.60 -23.86 -24.24
C TYR A 25 51.48 -24.20 -25.23
N ALA A 26 50.73 -25.26 -24.94
CA ALA A 26 49.59 -25.60 -25.77
C ALA A 26 48.59 -24.46 -25.65
N GLU A 27 48.49 -23.63 -26.69
CA GLU A 27 47.51 -22.57 -26.79
C GLU A 27 46.13 -23.19 -26.52
N GLY A 28 45.46 -22.73 -25.46
CA GLY A 28 44.13 -23.22 -25.11
C GLY A 28 43.14 -22.97 -26.26
N PRO A 29 42.02 -23.73 -26.34
CA PRO A 29 41.04 -23.54 -27.41
C PRO A 29 40.45 -22.12 -27.47
N GLY A 30 40.53 -21.35 -26.37
CA GLY A 30 40.12 -19.96 -26.28
C GLY A 30 41.16 -18.92 -26.71
N GLN A 31 42.42 -19.30 -26.99
CA GLN A 31 43.52 -18.35 -27.22
C GLN A 31 43.24 -17.37 -28.37
N HIS A 32 42.63 -17.85 -29.45
CA HIS A 32 42.29 -17.02 -30.61
C HIS A 32 41.33 -15.88 -30.23
N ASP A 33 40.29 -16.19 -29.45
CA ASP A 33 39.28 -15.22 -29.04
C ASP A 33 39.88 -14.21 -28.07
N PHE A 34 40.76 -14.65 -27.17
CA PHE A 34 41.49 -13.78 -26.26
C PHE A 34 42.42 -12.80 -27.01
N ASP A 35 43.16 -13.28 -28.00
CA ASP A 35 44.02 -12.44 -28.86
C ASP A 35 43.21 -11.43 -29.68
N GLU A 36 42.00 -11.79 -30.09
CA GLU A 36 41.06 -10.89 -30.76
C GLU A 36 40.48 -9.85 -29.81
N ALA A 37 40.12 -10.24 -28.58
CA ALA A 37 39.67 -9.33 -27.53
C ALA A 37 40.74 -8.28 -27.20
N LEU A 38 42.00 -8.72 -27.06
CA LEU A 38 43.16 -7.85 -26.84
C LEU A 38 43.32 -6.81 -27.95
N ARG A 39 43.23 -7.24 -29.21
CA ARG A 39 43.31 -6.33 -30.36
C ARG A 39 42.17 -5.31 -30.33
N ASN A 40 40.94 -5.77 -30.11
CA ASN A 40 39.76 -4.90 -30.04
C ASN A 40 39.85 -3.91 -28.87
N ARG A 41 40.41 -4.31 -27.73
CA ARG A 41 40.63 -3.43 -26.57
C ARG A 41 41.63 -2.31 -26.87
N ILE A 42 42.65 -2.58 -27.68
CA ILE A 42 43.69 -1.60 -28.04
C ILE A 42 43.19 -0.64 -29.13
N THR A 43 42.45 -1.16 -30.12
CA THR A 43 42.03 -0.37 -31.30
C THR A 43 40.67 0.29 -31.15
N GLY A 44 39.82 -0.20 -30.24
CA GLY A 44 38.45 0.25 -30.05
C GLY A 44 38.33 1.53 -29.23
N GLN A 45 37.31 2.33 -29.54
CA GLN A 45 36.89 3.49 -28.76
C GLN A 45 35.36 3.49 -28.61
N GLY A 46 34.87 3.08 -27.43
CA GLY A 46 33.47 3.28 -27.02
C GLY A 46 32.64 2.00 -26.85
N MET A 47 31.34 2.19 -26.64
CA MET A 47 30.40 1.18 -26.13
C MET A 47 30.26 -0.08 -27.01
N ARG A 48 30.27 0.06 -28.34
CA ARG A 48 30.15 -1.10 -29.25
C ARG A 48 31.38 -2.00 -29.18
N ASP A 49 32.55 -1.39 -29.00
CA ASP A 49 33.81 -2.10 -28.91
C ASP A 49 33.91 -2.83 -27.57
N LEU A 50 33.37 -2.26 -26.48
CA LEU A 50 33.28 -2.93 -25.18
C LEU A 50 32.41 -4.20 -25.20
N ASN A 51 31.27 -4.17 -25.91
CA ASN A 51 30.43 -5.36 -26.03
C ASN A 51 31.16 -6.51 -26.73
N GLY A 52 31.81 -6.21 -27.86
CA GLY A 52 32.58 -7.22 -28.59
C GLY A 52 33.77 -7.75 -27.79
N VAL A 53 34.45 -6.90 -27.02
CA VAL A 53 35.52 -7.33 -26.11
C VAL A 53 34.99 -8.27 -25.02
N ILE A 54 33.86 -7.93 -24.39
CA ILE A 54 33.25 -8.78 -23.34
C ILE A 54 32.85 -10.14 -23.92
N GLU A 55 32.16 -10.17 -25.07
CA GLU A 55 31.74 -11.42 -25.72
C GLU A 55 32.93 -12.32 -26.09
N LEU A 56 34.03 -11.73 -26.58
CA LEU A 56 35.24 -12.48 -26.93
C LEU A 56 35.97 -13.01 -25.68
N LEU A 57 36.02 -12.24 -24.59
CA LEU A 57 36.64 -12.68 -23.33
C LEU A 57 35.83 -13.79 -22.64
N GLU A 58 34.50 -13.68 -22.61
CA GLU A 58 33.62 -14.75 -22.11
C GLU A 58 33.80 -16.04 -22.93
N SER A 59 33.79 -15.92 -24.26
CA SER A 59 34.03 -17.06 -25.17
C SER A 59 35.43 -17.67 -24.98
N ALA A 60 36.46 -16.85 -24.77
CA ALA A 60 37.82 -17.34 -24.53
C ALA A 60 37.92 -18.15 -23.23
N LEU A 61 37.33 -17.64 -22.14
CA LEU A 61 37.29 -18.34 -20.84
C LEU A 61 36.49 -19.64 -20.94
N ASP A 62 35.33 -19.63 -21.60
CA ASP A 62 34.49 -20.82 -21.80
C ASP A 62 35.18 -21.90 -22.64
N LYS A 63 35.94 -21.50 -23.67
CA LYS A 63 36.73 -22.43 -24.50
C LYS A 63 37.99 -22.93 -23.81
N GLY A 64 38.40 -22.29 -22.72
CA GLY A 64 39.57 -22.63 -21.92
C GLY A 64 40.83 -21.90 -22.37
N LEU A 65 41.49 -21.26 -21.41
CA LEU A 65 42.82 -20.67 -21.50
C LEU A 65 43.78 -21.39 -20.54
N ASP A 66 45.09 -21.14 -20.70
CA ASP A 66 46.03 -21.50 -19.64
C ASP A 66 45.81 -20.60 -18.40
N MET A 67 46.37 -21.00 -17.25
CA MET A 67 46.13 -20.32 -15.97
C MET A 67 46.50 -18.83 -15.98
N GLU A 68 47.60 -18.46 -16.63
CA GLU A 68 48.07 -17.06 -16.67
C GLU A 68 47.16 -16.21 -17.56
N ASN A 69 46.78 -16.73 -18.73
CA ASN A 69 45.87 -16.06 -19.64
C ASN A 69 44.42 -16.04 -19.11
N SER A 70 43.99 -17.04 -18.35
CA SER A 70 42.71 -17.04 -17.62
C SER A 70 42.66 -15.89 -16.62
N ASP A 71 43.63 -15.79 -15.72
CA ASP A 71 43.68 -14.72 -14.70
C ASP A 71 43.68 -13.33 -15.35
N PHE A 72 44.44 -13.17 -16.44
CA PHE A 72 44.49 -11.91 -17.17
C PHE A 72 43.19 -11.61 -17.94
N ALA A 73 42.56 -12.62 -18.54
CA ALA A 73 41.28 -12.47 -19.22
C ALA A 73 40.16 -12.09 -18.22
N GLU A 74 40.12 -12.69 -17.04
CA GLU A 74 39.18 -12.34 -15.96
C GLU A 74 39.37 -10.88 -15.50
N GLY A 75 40.62 -10.45 -15.29
CA GLY A 75 40.93 -9.06 -14.94
C GLY A 75 40.49 -8.07 -16.02
N MET A 76 40.72 -8.40 -17.30
CA MET A 76 40.26 -7.58 -18.42
C MET A 76 38.73 -7.54 -18.53
N LEU A 77 38.07 -8.67 -18.31
CA LEU A 77 36.62 -8.79 -18.35
C LEU A 77 35.99 -7.94 -17.24
N SER A 78 36.50 -8.03 -16.01
CA SER A 78 36.10 -7.18 -14.89
C SER A 78 36.25 -5.68 -15.23
N SER A 79 37.39 -5.28 -15.79
CA SER A 79 37.64 -3.90 -16.22
C SER A 79 36.65 -3.44 -17.30
N ALA A 80 36.38 -4.30 -18.30
CA ALA A 80 35.45 -3.99 -19.39
C ALA A 80 34.01 -3.83 -18.90
N HIS A 81 33.54 -4.72 -18.01
CA HIS A 81 32.22 -4.58 -17.38
C HIS A 81 32.12 -3.29 -16.54
N PHE A 82 33.15 -2.97 -15.74
CA PHE A 82 33.15 -1.76 -14.91
C PHE A 82 33.09 -0.48 -15.76
N GLU A 83 33.85 -0.41 -16.85
CA GLU A 83 33.83 0.70 -17.80
C GLU A 83 32.47 0.82 -18.49
N ARG A 84 31.90 -0.32 -18.93
CA ARG A 84 30.58 -0.37 -19.54
C ARG A 84 29.48 0.10 -18.58
N ALA A 85 29.49 -0.38 -17.34
CA ALA A 85 28.58 0.08 -16.30
C ALA A 85 28.69 1.59 -16.06
N SER A 86 29.90 2.13 -16.01
CA SER A 86 30.16 3.57 -15.83
C SER A 86 29.58 4.41 -16.97
N ILE A 87 29.73 3.96 -18.22
CA ILE A 87 29.15 4.63 -19.41
C ILE A 87 27.62 4.59 -19.36
N LEU A 88 27.04 3.44 -19.01
CA LEU A 88 25.59 3.26 -18.89
C LEU A 88 25.00 4.17 -17.81
N LEU A 89 25.64 4.23 -16.64
CA LEU A 89 25.25 5.10 -15.55
C LEU A 89 25.34 6.59 -15.93
N ASN A 90 26.40 7.00 -16.61
CA ASN A 90 26.52 8.37 -17.11
C ASN A 90 25.44 8.69 -18.16
N ALA A 91 25.04 7.73 -18.99
CA ALA A 91 23.94 7.91 -19.93
C ALA A 91 22.59 8.11 -19.20
N LEU A 92 22.36 7.39 -18.09
CA LEU A 92 21.16 7.54 -17.26
C LEU A 92 21.07 8.92 -16.62
N THR A 93 22.19 9.55 -16.27
CA THR A 93 22.20 10.86 -15.61
C THR A 93 22.20 12.03 -16.60
N THR A 94 22.81 11.88 -17.77
CA THR A 94 23.03 13.00 -18.71
C THR A 94 22.02 13.07 -19.86
N ARG A 95 21.30 11.98 -20.16
CA ARG A 95 20.39 11.93 -21.31
C ARG A 95 18.93 11.91 -20.85
N ARG A 96 18.08 12.57 -21.64
CA ARG A 96 16.62 12.48 -21.48
C ARG A 96 16.14 11.19 -22.14
N LEU A 97 15.94 10.15 -21.33
CA LEU A 97 15.52 8.82 -21.77
C LEU A 97 14.07 8.54 -21.35
N GLY A 98 13.35 7.76 -22.15
CA GLY A 98 12.04 7.24 -21.77
C GLY A 98 12.15 6.14 -20.72
N ALA A 99 11.09 5.93 -19.92
CA ALA A 99 11.10 4.98 -18.79
C ALA A 99 11.58 3.56 -19.16
N GLN A 100 11.14 3.05 -20.32
CA GLN A 100 11.56 1.72 -20.81
C GLN A 100 13.08 1.67 -21.10
N GLN A 101 13.62 2.70 -21.74
CA GLN A 101 15.04 2.78 -22.08
C GLN A 101 15.89 2.94 -20.82
N SER A 102 15.48 3.82 -19.89
CA SER A 102 16.15 3.97 -18.60
C SER A 102 16.18 2.66 -17.82
N GLY A 103 15.05 1.94 -17.77
CA GLY A 103 14.99 0.63 -17.10
C GLY A 103 15.87 -0.43 -17.76
N GLN A 104 16.02 -0.42 -19.08
CA GLN A 104 16.95 -1.32 -19.78
C GLN A 104 18.41 -1.01 -19.45
N LEU A 105 18.83 0.26 -19.53
CA LEU A 105 20.21 0.64 -19.23
C LEU A 105 20.55 0.39 -17.75
N ALA A 106 19.62 0.65 -16.83
CA ALA A 106 19.81 0.39 -15.41
C ALA A 106 20.02 -1.10 -15.12
N ARG A 107 19.24 -1.99 -15.76
CA ARG A 107 19.42 -3.45 -15.64
C ARG A 107 20.75 -3.93 -16.20
N MET A 108 21.19 -3.38 -17.34
CA MET A 108 22.49 -3.72 -17.91
C MET A 108 23.63 -3.28 -16.98
N ALA A 109 23.60 -2.05 -16.47
CA ALA A 109 24.60 -1.55 -15.52
C ALA A 109 24.59 -2.36 -14.22
N GLN A 110 23.42 -2.76 -13.72
CA GLN A 110 23.29 -3.62 -12.55
C GLN A 110 23.91 -5.00 -12.79
N SER A 111 23.68 -5.60 -13.96
CA SER A 111 24.29 -6.87 -14.34
C SER A 111 25.81 -6.77 -14.38
N ASP A 112 26.34 -5.75 -15.06
CA ASP A 112 27.77 -5.51 -15.17
C ASP A 112 28.42 -5.33 -13.80
N LEU A 113 27.83 -4.51 -12.93
CA LEU A 113 28.38 -4.27 -11.59
C LEU A 113 28.32 -5.53 -10.70
N ARG A 114 27.32 -6.40 -10.89
CA ARG A 114 27.25 -7.69 -10.17
C ARG A 114 28.36 -8.63 -10.63
N THR A 115 28.63 -8.69 -11.94
CA THR A 115 29.78 -9.43 -12.48
C THR A 115 31.09 -8.87 -11.96
N VAL A 116 31.26 -7.54 -11.93
CA VAL A 116 32.46 -6.92 -11.35
C VAL A 116 32.64 -7.34 -9.88
N LEU A 117 31.57 -7.34 -9.08
CA LEU A 117 31.62 -7.70 -7.67
C LEU A 117 31.81 -9.20 -7.37
N SER A 118 31.78 -10.07 -8.38
CA SER A 118 32.04 -11.51 -8.20
C SER A 118 33.52 -11.88 -8.30
N TYR A 119 34.38 -10.99 -8.77
CA TYR A 119 35.84 -11.21 -8.81
C TYR A 119 36.49 -11.01 -7.42
N ASP A 120 37.70 -11.54 -7.23
CA ASP A 120 38.39 -11.62 -5.93
C ASP A 120 38.76 -10.25 -5.33
N ASP A 121 39.07 -9.25 -6.17
CA ASP A 121 39.43 -7.89 -5.76
C ASP A 121 38.71 -6.82 -6.61
N PRO A 122 37.41 -6.61 -6.39
CA PRO A 122 36.64 -5.70 -7.21
C PRO A 122 36.87 -4.24 -6.77
N PRO A 123 36.88 -3.28 -7.71
CA PRO A 123 37.02 -1.86 -7.38
C PRO A 123 35.93 -1.45 -6.37
N PRO A 124 36.30 -0.85 -5.22
CA PRO A 124 35.33 -0.46 -4.19
C PRO A 124 34.17 0.38 -4.74
N GLU A 125 34.45 1.25 -5.72
CA GLU A 125 33.49 2.12 -6.40
C GLU A 125 32.31 1.35 -7.01
N ALA A 126 32.52 0.09 -7.44
CA ALA A 126 31.44 -0.74 -7.98
C ALA A 126 30.33 -0.96 -6.94
N ARG A 127 30.67 -1.07 -5.65
CA ARG A 127 29.69 -1.20 -4.55
C ARG A 127 28.85 0.07 -4.42
N LEU A 128 29.49 1.25 -4.44
CA LEU A 128 28.80 2.54 -4.34
C LEU A 128 27.90 2.78 -5.56
N MET A 129 28.38 2.49 -6.76
CA MET A 129 27.60 2.60 -8.00
C MET A 129 26.36 1.68 -7.98
N LEU A 130 26.53 0.42 -7.59
CA LEU A 130 25.43 -0.53 -7.52
C LEU A 130 24.44 -0.15 -6.41
N ALA A 131 24.92 0.28 -5.25
CA ALA A 131 24.07 0.75 -4.16
C ALA A 131 23.20 1.94 -4.59
N LYS A 132 23.75 2.89 -5.35
CA LYS A 132 22.96 4.01 -5.92
C LYS A 132 21.85 3.52 -6.83
N LEU A 133 22.12 2.60 -7.75
CA LEU A 133 21.07 2.02 -8.60
C LEU A 133 19.98 1.33 -7.77
N LEU A 134 20.38 0.52 -6.81
CA LEU A 134 19.46 -0.23 -5.95
C LEU A 134 18.68 0.66 -4.97
N SER A 135 19.13 1.89 -4.73
CA SER A 135 18.40 2.88 -3.93
C SER A 135 17.25 3.56 -4.67
N THR A 136 17.18 3.41 -6.01
CA THR A 136 16.11 4.00 -6.83
C THR A 136 14.80 3.19 -6.74
N PRO A 137 13.63 3.78 -7.10
CA PRO A 137 12.36 3.06 -7.07
C PRO A 137 12.40 1.75 -7.86
N GLY A 138 11.97 0.66 -7.23
CA GLY A 138 12.03 -0.69 -7.81
C GLY A 138 13.35 -1.45 -7.58
N GLY A 139 14.34 -0.83 -6.93
CA GLY A 139 15.57 -1.49 -6.48
C GLY A 139 15.43 -2.25 -5.15
N ASP A 140 16.53 -2.86 -4.70
CA ASP A 140 16.63 -3.54 -3.39
C ASP A 140 17.37 -2.64 -2.38
N PRO A 141 16.64 -1.87 -1.54
CA PRO A 141 17.27 -1.00 -0.54
C PRO A 141 18.02 -1.77 0.55
N ALA A 142 17.69 -3.04 0.79
CA ALA A 142 18.40 -3.86 1.78
C ALA A 142 19.75 -4.36 1.24
N GLU A 143 19.82 -4.73 -0.03
CA GLU A 143 21.09 -4.98 -0.72
C GLU A 143 21.94 -3.71 -0.81
N ALA A 144 21.35 -2.57 -1.18
CA ALA A 144 22.06 -1.28 -1.24
C ALA A 144 22.76 -0.95 0.08
N ARG A 145 22.07 -1.07 1.23
CA ARG A 145 22.68 -0.88 2.56
C ARG A 145 23.86 -1.82 2.82
N ARG A 146 23.74 -3.11 2.48
CA ARG A 146 24.83 -4.10 2.67
C ARG A 146 26.06 -3.76 1.82
N LEU A 147 25.85 -3.26 0.60
CA LEU A 147 26.94 -2.80 -0.27
C LEU A 147 27.63 -1.57 0.31
N LEU A 148 26.86 -0.61 0.85
CA LEU A 148 27.41 0.59 1.49
C LEU A 148 28.17 0.27 2.78
N ASP A 149 27.70 -0.69 3.58
CA ASP A 149 28.43 -1.18 4.76
C ASP A 149 29.79 -1.77 4.38
N LYS A 150 29.86 -2.53 3.27
CA LYS A 150 31.12 -3.07 2.74
C LYS A 150 32.00 -1.95 2.18
N TYR A 151 31.41 -1.00 1.46
CA TYR A 151 32.12 0.13 0.87
C TYR A 151 32.82 0.98 1.94
N LEU A 152 32.12 1.32 3.03
CA LEU A 152 32.66 2.14 4.13
C LEU A 152 33.75 1.43 4.96
N ARG A 153 33.97 0.13 4.74
CA ARG A 153 35.07 -0.65 5.33
C ARG A 153 36.18 -0.98 4.33
N SER A 154 36.01 -0.57 3.07
CA SER A 154 36.99 -0.81 2.02
C SER A 154 38.12 0.21 2.11
N THR A 155 39.30 -0.18 1.61
CA THR A 155 40.48 0.67 1.49
C THR A 155 40.86 0.78 0.01
N ASP A 156 41.74 1.71 -0.33
CA ASP A 156 42.41 1.71 -1.63
C ASP A 156 43.48 0.60 -1.71
N ALA A 157 44.22 0.55 -2.83
CA ALA A 157 45.24 -0.46 -3.10
C ALA A 157 46.43 -0.36 -2.13
N GLU A 158 46.66 0.80 -1.53
CA GLU A 158 47.68 1.07 -0.53
C GLU A 158 47.23 0.71 0.89
N GLY A 159 45.95 0.37 1.08
CA GLY A 159 45.36 0.06 2.39
C GLY A 159 44.89 1.30 3.16
N GLU A 160 44.83 2.46 2.51
CA GLU A 160 44.36 3.71 3.09
C GLU A 160 42.83 3.85 2.97
N PRO A 161 42.18 4.63 3.85
CA PRO A 161 40.76 4.91 3.74
C PRO A 161 40.42 5.58 2.40
N LEU A 162 39.26 5.21 1.82
CA LEU A 162 38.76 5.82 0.57
C LEU A 162 38.57 7.34 0.71
N PRO A 163 38.52 8.12 -0.39
CA PRO A 163 38.38 9.57 -0.33
C PRO A 163 37.18 10.02 0.53
N GLU A 164 37.39 10.98 1.44
CA GLU A 164 36.38 11.46 2.39
C GLU A 164 35.07 11.87 1.69
N ALA A 165 35.15 12.56 0.55
CA ALA A 165 33.98 12.93 -0.24
C ALA A 165 33.12 11.73 -0.67
N LYS A 166 33.74 10.59 -0.98
CA LYS A 166 33.04 9.36 -1.35
C LYS A 166 32.50 8.61 -0.13
N GLN A 167 33.22 8.65 0.98
CA GLN A 167 32.71 8.13 2.26
C GLN A 167 31.47 8.92 2.70
N ALA A 168 31.51 10.26 2.62
CA ALA A 168 30.39 11.14 2.94
C ALA A 168 29.16 10.83 2.06
N GLU A 169 29.36 10.67 0.75
CA GLU A 169 28.31 10.27 -0.18
C GLU A 169 27.69 8.91 0.18
N ALA A 170 28.52 7.92 0.52
CA ALA A 170 28.06 6.60 0.93
C ALA A 170 27.30 6.62 2.27
N LEU A 171 27.75 7.43 3.23
CA LEU A 171 27.07 7.64 4.52
C LEU A 171 25.71 8.30 4.32
N ALA A 172 25.63 9.40 3.58
CA ALA A 172 24.36 10.08 3.30
C ALA A 172 23.36 9.15 2.60
N LEU A 173 23.81 8.37 1.61
CA LEU A 173 22.97 7.38 0.95
C LEU A 173 22.52 6.27 1.90
N ARG A 174 23.42 5.73 2.73
CA ARG A 174 23.07 4.70 3.71
C ARG A 174 22.06 5.22 4.74
N GLY A 175 22.25 6.44 5.22
CA GLY A 175 21.33 7.12 6.13
C GLY A 175 19.91 7.20 5.58
N SER A 176 19.76 7.59 4.30
CA SER A 176 18.45 7.66 3.62
C SER A 176 17.75 6.31 3.46
N LEU A 177 18.52 5.21 3.46
CA LEU A 177 17.99 3.86 3.30
C LEU A 177 17.72 3.20 4.65
N GLN A 178 18.16 3.77 5.76
CA GLN A 178 18.20 3.09 7.04
C GLN A 178 16.82 3.02 7.72
N ARG A 179 16.51 1.86 8.30
CA ARG A 179 15.24 1.65 9.04
C ARG A 179 15.27 2.18 10.47
N ASP A 180 16.44 2.09 11.11
CA ASP A 180 16.66 2.56 12.48
C ASP A 180 16.92 4.08 12.46
N PRO A 181 16.05 4.92 13.06
CA PRO A 181 16.20 6.36 12.99
C PRO A 181 17.47 6.91 13.63
N VAL A 182 18.01 6.23 14.65
CA VAL A 182 19.23 6.67 15.35
C VAL A 182 20.44 6.45 14.46
N ARG A 183 20.54 5.27 13.82
CA ARG A 183 21.62 4.99 12.86
C ARG A 183 21.54 5.88 11.63
N ALA A 184 20.33 6.14 11.11
CA ALA A 184 20.13 7.04 9.98
C ALA A 184 20.67 8.46 10.30
N MET A 185 20.30 9.00 11.47
CA MET A 185 20.79 10.31 11.91
C MET A 185 22.31 10.32 12.09
N SER A 186 22.89 9.27 12.68
CA SER A 186 24.35 9.15 12.81
C SER A 186 25.05 9.19 11.46
N ASP A 187 24.52 8.49 10.46
CA ASP A 187 25.09 8.48 9.11
C ASP A 187 25.05 9.87 8.46
N PHE A 188 23.95 10.61 8.61
CA PHE A 188 23.87 11.98 8.13
C PHE A 188 24.81 12.93 8.88
N ASP A 189 24.91 12.80 10.19
CA ASP A 189 25.82 13.62 11.00
C ASP A 189 27.28 13.33 10.64
N ASP A 190 27.64 12.07 10.40
CA ASP A 190 28.99 11.69 9.97
C ASP A 190 29.29 12.14 8.53
N ALA A 191 28.32 12.07 7.63
CA ALA A 191 28.45 12.64 6.28
C ALA A 191 28.72 14.16 6.32
N LEU A 192 27.99 14.89 7.15
CA LEU A 192 28.16 16.33 7.34
C LEU A 192 29.45 16.69 8.09
N LYS A 193 30.01 15.80 8.91
CA LYS A 193 31.35 16.02 9.48
C LYS A 193 32.45 15.96 8.41
N LEU A 194 32.30 15.07 7.43
CA LEU A 194 33.25 14.91 6.33
C LEU A 194 33.10 16.02 5.28
N ASP A 195 31.87 16.49 5.04
CA ASP A 195 31.59 17.56 4.06
C ASP A 195 30.49 18.50 4.60
N PRO A 196 30.85 19.48 5.47
CA PRO A 196 29.86 20.33 6.16
C PRO A 196 29.07 21.26 5.25
N GLU A 197 29.64 21.67 4.12
CA GLU A 197 29.04 22.64 3.18
C GLU A 197 28.14 21.96 2.14
N ASN A 198 27.99 20.62 2.20
CA ASN A 198 27.21 19.88 1.23
C ASN A 198 25.71 20.04 1.47
N LEU A 199 25.11 20.98 0.73
CA LEU A 199 23.68 21.25 0.81
C LEU A 199 22.81 20.00 0.64
N ASN A 200 23.21 19.06 -0.24
CA ASN A 200 22.41 17.85 -0.48
C ASN A 200 22.38 16.94 0.76
N PHE A 201 23.46 16.84 1.52
CA PHE A 201 23.49 16.05 2.76
C PHE A 201 22.64 16.69 3.84
N ALA A 202 22.71 18.01 3.99
CA ALA A 202 21.88 18.73 4.95
C ALA A 202 20.38 18.64 4.60
N VAL A 203 20.02 18.77 3.31
CA VAL A 203 18.64 18.57 2.83
C VAL A 203 18.18 17.12 3.02
N ALA A 204 19.03 16.13 2.75
CA ALA A 204 18.68 14.72 2.97
C ALA A 204 18.40 14.44 4.45
N ARG A 205 19.22 15.00 5.35
CA ARG A 205 19.02 14.91 6.80
C ARG A 205 17.72 15.58 7.25
N ALA A 206 17.45 16.80 6.79
CA ALA A 206 16.20 17.51 7.11
C ALA A 206 14.97 16.77 6.56
N THR A 207 15.06 16.25 5.33
CA THR A 207 14.01 15.41 4.73
C THR A 207 13.77 14.17 5.58
N PHE A 208 14.83 13.52 6.06
CA PHE A 208 14.71 12.37 6.95
C PHE A 208 13.98 12.73 8.25
N LEU A 209 14.35 13.84 8.91
CA LEU A 209 13.63 14.34 10.10
C LEU A 209 12.12 14.50 9.84
N ARG A 210 11.76 15.09 8.69
CA ARG A 210 10.35 15.21 8.27
C ARG A 210 9.67 13.86 8.10
N THR A 211 10.32 12.86 7.48
CA THR A 211 9.75 11.50 7.36
C THR A 211 9.51 10.82 8.72
N GLN A 212 10.34 11.15 9.72
CA GLN A 212 10.19 10.69 11.09
C GLN A 212 9.16 11.53 11.90
N LYS A 213 8.43 12.43 11.25
CA LYS A 213 7.48 13.37 11.86
C LYS A 213 8.10 14.30 12.91
N ARG A 214 9.44 14.48 12.89
CA ARG A 214 10.18 15.43 13.74
C ARG A 214 10.16 16.79 13.05
N PHE A 215 8.96 17.35 12.89
CA PHE A 215 8.72 18.50 12.02
C PHE A 215 9.39 19.78 12.53
N ASP A 216 9.41 20.04 13.84
CA ASP A 216 10.09 21.22 14.39
C ASP A 216 11.61 21.20 14.11
N GLU A 217 12.25 20.04 14.26
CA GLU A 217 13.68 19.89 13.96
C GLU A 217 13.97 19.97 12.46
N SER A 218 13.05 19.44 11.63
CA SER A 218 13.13 19.60 10.18
C SER A 218 12.99 21.07 9.77
N LEU A 219 12.09 21.81 10.41
CA LEU A 219 11.85 23.23 10.14
C LEU A 219 13.09 24.06 10.49
N ALA A 220 13.63 23.87 11.70
CA ALA A 220 14.85 24.55 12.12
C ALA A 220 16.03 24.23 11.19
N ALA A 221 16.14 22.99 10.72
CA ALA A 221 17.19 22.59 9.77
C ALA A 221 17.05 23.28 8.41
N VAL A 222 15.84 23.34 7.82
CA VAL A 222 15.66 24.03 6.53
C VAL A 222 15.78 25.55 6.66
N GLU A 223 15.34 26.14 7.77
CA GLU A 223 15.50 27.56 8.06
C GLU A 223 16.98 27.96 8.14
N ALA A 224 17.80 27.15 8.82
CA ALA A 224 19.25 27.35 8.85
C ALA A 224 19.87 27.30 7.44
N LEU A 225 19.43 26.38 6.58
CA LEU A 225 19.90 26.32 5.19
C LEU A 225 19.46 27.55 4.37
N LEU A 226 18.28 28.09 4.65
CA LEU A 226 17.77 29.28 3.97
C LEU A 226 18.49 30.57 4.39
N GLU A 227 19.25 30.59 5.50
CA GLU A 227 20.04 31.78 5.89
C GLU A 227 21.05 32.16 4.79
N ASP A 228 21.73 31.16 4.22
CA ASP A 228 22.73 31.33 3.15
C ASP A 228 22.16 31.08 1.74
N HIS A 229 20.96 30.49 1.65
CA HIS A 229 20.31 30.12 0.38
C HIS A 229 18.91 30.72 0.24
N LYS A 230 18.74 31.99 0.59
CA LYS A 230 17.44 32.67 0.69
C LYS A 230 16.54 32.56 -0.55
N GLU A 231 17.13 32.55 -1.75
CA GLU A 231 16.39 32.48 -3.03
C GLU A 231 16.25 31.04 -3.57
N ASN A 232 16.62 30.03 -2.79
CA ASN A 232 16.52 28.63 -3.20
C ASN A 232 15.07 28.16 -3.09
N ILE A 233 14.34 28.27 -4.20
CA ILE A 233 12.92 27.89 -4.29
C ILE A 233 12.63 26.47 -3.78
N PRO A 234 13.40 25.42 -4.15
CA PRO A 234 13.22 24.09 -3.54
C PRO A 234 13.26 24.07 -2.01
N LEU A 235 14.17 24.82 -1.36
CA LEU A 235 14.22 24.91 0.09
C LEU A 235 13.02 25.69 0.67
N GLN A 236 12.59 26.76 0.00
CA GLN A 236 11.39 27.50 0.42
C GLN A 236 10.14 26.62 0.32
N ILE A 237 9.98 25.84 -0.76
CA ILE A 237 8.88 24.86 -0.89
C ILE A 237 8.95 23.84 0.25
N PHE A 238 10.15 23.32 0.55
CA PHE A 238 10.34 22.36 1.63
C PHE A 238 10.00 22.97 3.01
N GLN A 239 10.34 24.23 3.26
CA GLN A 239 9.92 24.97 4.46
C GLN A 239 8.40 25.08 4.53
N GLY A 240 7.73 25.52 3.45
CA GLY A 240 6.27 25.64 3.39
C GLY A 240 5.56 24.29 3.62
N GLU A 241 6.09 23.20 3.07
CA GLU A 241 5.59 21.84 3.30
C GLU A 241 5.69 21.41 4.77
N VAL A 242 6.82 21.70 5.43
CA VAL A 242 7.02 21.38 6.85
C VAL A 242 6.11 22.24 7.74
N LEU A 243 5.96 23.54 7.44
CA LEU A 243 5.03 24.43 8.14
C LEU A 243 3.58 23.95 8.03
N ARG A 244 3.16 23.51 6.84
CA ARG A 244 1.84 22.90 6.62
C ARG A 244 1.64 21.61 7.43
N GLN A 245 2.68 20.77 7.53
CA GLN A 245 2.63 19.55 8.35
C GLN A 245 2.60 19.84 9.85
N LEU A 246 3.07 21.01 10.29
CA LEU A 246 2.92 21.55 11.64
C LEU A 246 1.58 22.27 11.87
N GLU A 247 0.70 22.31 10.86
CA GLU A 247 -0.56 23.09 10.88
C GLU A 247 -0.34 24.61 11.07
N LYS A 248 0.87 25.11 10.81
CA LYS A 248 1.21 26.53 10.78
C LYS A 248 0.81 27.14 9.43
N ASN A 249 -0.49 27.08 9.15
CA ASN A 249 -1.07 27.35 7.84
C ASN A 249 -0.75 28.75 7.30
N GLU A 250 -0.87 29.78 8.14
CA GLU A 250 -0.61 31.18 7.74
C GLU A 250 0.88 31.43 7.41
N GLU A 251 1.79 30.84 8.18
CA GLU A 251 3.23 30.93 7.91
C GLU A 251 3.57 30.19 6.60
N ALA A 252 2.97 29.02 6.37
CA ALA A 252 3.15 28.27 5.13
C ALA A 252 2.62 29.05 3.90
N LEU A 253 1.42 29.65 4.00
CA LEU A 253 0.86 30.50 2.94
C LEU A 253 1.78 31.69 2.63
N THR A 254 2.31 32.36 3.67
CA THR A 254 3.27 33.46 3.49
C THR A 254 4.52 33.04 2.70
N VAL A 255 5.06 31.85 2.98
CA VAL A 255 6.20 31.29 2.22
C VAL A 255 5.80 31.03 0.76
N PHE A 256 4.61 30.46 0.52
CA PHE A 256 4.11 30.19 -0.83
C PHE A 256 3.80 31.47 -1.62
N ASP A 257 3.30 32.52 -0.98
CA ASP A 257 3.11 33.85 -1.54
C ASP A 257 4.42 34.47 -2.00
N ALA A 258 5.46 34.41 -1.16
CA ALA A 258 6.78 34.86 -1.53
C ALA A 258 7.37 34.08 -2.73
N ILE A 259 7.10 32.77 -2.83
CA ILE A 259 7.54 31.96 -3.98
C ILE A 259 6.82 32.39 -5.26
N ASP A 260 5.50 32.57 -5.22
CA ASP A 260 4.67 32.93 -6.37
C ASP A 260 5.05 34.33 -6.92
N GLU A 261 5.40 35.28 -6.03
CA GLU A 261 5.94 36.60 -6.41
C GLU A 261 7.31 36.50 -7.12
N GLN A 262 8.19 35.61 -6.67
CA GLN A 262 9.50 35.38 -7.29
C GLN A 262 9.37 34.62 -8.62
N LYS A 263 8.50 33.62 -8.63
CA LYS A 263 8.32 32.66 -9.73
C LYS A 263 6.88 32.15 -9.72
N GLY A 264 6.04 32.85 -10.47
CA GLY A 264 4.65 32.47 -10.68
C GLY A 264 4.50 31.13 -11.40
N ASP A 265 3.27 30.60 -11.36
CA ASP A 265 2.82 29.42 -12.10
C ASP A 265 3.54 28.09 -11.73
N LEU A 266 4.00 27.97 -10.48
CA LEU A 266 4.50 26.70 -9.95
C LEU A 266 3.36 25.83 -9.44
N TRP A 267 3.03 24.76 -10.17
CA TRP A 267 1.96 23.82 -9.79
C TRP A 267 2.11 23.28 -8.35
N SER A 268 3.34 23.08 -7.86
CA SER A 268 3.60 22.58 -6.51
C SER A 268 3.22 23.58 -5.42
N VAL A 269 3.25 24.88 -5.72
CA VAL A 269 2.84 25.95 -4.79
C VAL A 269 1.32 25.94 -4.67
N TYR A 270 0.58 25.97 -5.79
CA TYR A 270 -0.88 25.89 -5.78
C TYR A 270 -1.37 24.59 -5.14
N GLN A 271 -0.71 23.47 -5.40
CA GLN A 271 -1.02 22.18 -4.77
C GLN A 271 -0.95 22.28 -3.23
N ASN A 272 0.13 22.84 -2.70
CA ASN A 272 0.29 22.98 -1.24
C ASN A 272 -0.69 24.01 -0.65
N ARG A 273 -0.94 25.15 -1.31
CA ARG A 273 -1.97 26.11 -0.89
C ARG A 273 -3.36 25.47 -0.86
N GLY A 274 -3.72 24.68 -1.87
CA GLY A 274 -4.99 23.95 -1.91
C GLY A 274 -5.15 22.99 -0.73
N GLU A 275 -4.08 22.28 -0.36
CA GLU A 275 -4.07 21.41 0.81
C GLU A 275 -4.21 22.20 2.12
N ILE A 276 -3.55 23.36 2.24
CA ILE A 276 -3.67 24.27 3.41
C ILE A 276 -5.10 24.79 3.55
N TYR A 277 -5.68 25.34 2.49
CA TYR A 277 -7.06 25.86 2.53
C TYR A 277 -8.06 24.76 2.88
N ARG A 278 -7.85 23.53 2.40
CA ARG A 278 -8.66 22.38 2.80
C ARG A 278 -8.52 22.05 4.29
N GLN A 279 -7.29 22.10 4.85
CA GLN A 279 -7.06 21.93 6.30
C GLN A 279 -7.75 23.02 7.14
N MET A 280 -7.83 24.24 6.61
CA MET A 280 -8.55 25.37 7.22
C MET A 280 -10.07 25.32 6.99
N ASN A 281 -10.58 24.30 6.28
CA ASN A 281 -11.97 24.19 5.84
C ASN A 281 -12.44 25.36 4.94
N GLU A 282 -11.52 26.05 4.28
CA GLU A 282 -11.77 27.07 3.26
C GLU A 282 -11.90 26.43 1.88
N LEU A 283 -12.98 25.67 1.70
CA LEU A 283 -13.13 24.75 0.58
C LEU A 283 -13.16 25.44 -0.80
N ASP A 284 -13.72 26.65 -0.92
CA ASP A 284 -13.74 27.38 -2.19
C ASP A 284 -12.33 27.84 -2.61
N ASN A 285 -11.53 28.33 -1.67
CA ASN A 285 -10.13 28.69 -1.93
C ASN A 285 -9.34 27.45 -2.35
N ALA A 286 -9.55 26.30 -1.67
CA ALA A 286 -8.91 25.05 -2.04
C ALA A 286 -9.25 24.61 -3.48
N LEU A 287 -10.52 24.70 -3.88
CA LEU A 287 -10.98 24.37 -5.24
C LEU A 287 -10.34 25.28 -6.31
N GLU A 288 -10.18 26.57 -6.03
CA GLU A 288 -9.48 27.50 -6.92
C GLU A 288 -8.03 27.06 -7.13
N GLN A 289 -7.30 26.77 -6.04
CA GLN A 289 -5.91 26.35 -6.12
C GLN A 289 -5.75 25.02 -6.87
N TYR A 290 -6.60 24.02 -6.58
CA TYR A 290 -6.56 22.74 -7.30
C TYR A 290 -6.91 22.88 -8.78
N SER A 291 -7.84 23.78 -9.12
CA SER A 291 -8.16 24.07 -10.52
C SER A 291 -6.97 24.69 -11.24
N LYS A 292 -6.21 25.57 -10.58
CA LYS A 292 -4.96 26.12 -11.14
C LYS A 292 -3.91 25.05 -11.39
N VAL A 293 -3.77 24.08 -10.49
CA VAL A 293 -2.89 22.93 -10.71
C VAL A 293 -3.33 22.13 -11.92
N ILE A 294 -4.63 21.87 -12.10
CA ILE A 294 -5.17 21.12 -13.25
C ILE A 294 -4.98 21.88 -14.56
N GLU A 295 -5.05 23.22 -14.57
CA GLU A 295 -4.71 24.04 -15.75
C GLU A 295 -3.24 23.83 -16.17
N LEU A 296 -2.33 23.82 -15.20
CA LEU A 296 -0.88 23.65 -15.44
C LEU A 296 -0.49 22.18 -15.71
N ARG A 297 -1.23 21.25 -15.10
CA ARG A 297 -1.00 19.80 -15.13
C ARG A 297 -2.35 19.07 -15.31
N PRO A 298 -2.87 19.02 -16.55
CA PRO A 298 -4.17 18.38 -16.84
C PRO A 298 -4.21 16.88 -16.51
N ASP A 299 -3.03 16.25 -16.46
CA ASP A 299 -2.78 14.85 -16.17
C ASP A 299 -2.63 14.53 -14.67
N SER A 300 -2.76 15.53 -13.79
CA SER A 300 -2.57 15.33 -12.34
C SER A 300 -3.73 14.56 -11.70
N ILE A 301 -3.57 13.24 -11.60
CA ILE A 301 -4.53 12.33 -10.95
C ILE A 301 -4.75 12.72 -9.48
N LEU A 302 -3.66 12.97 -8.73
CA LEU A 302 -3.73 13.30 -7.31
C LEU A 302 -4.59 14.55 -7.06
N THR A 303 -4.35 15.60 -7.85
CA THR A 303 -5.07 16.87 -7.71
C THR A 303 -6.56 16.73 -8.05
N ARG A 304 -6.91 15.95 -9.09
CA ARG A 304 -8.32 15.68 -9.42
C ARG A 304 -9.03 14.94 -8.29
N ILE A 305 -8.38 13.96 -7.67
CA ILE A 305 -8.94 13.27 -6.50
C ILE A 305 -9.16 14.23 -5.34
N GLN A 306 -8.18 15.06 -4.99
CA GLN A 306 -8.33 16.04 -3.89
C GLN A 306 -9.41 17.09 -4.19
N ARG A 307 -9.53 17.52 -5.45
CA ARG A 307 -10.61 18.42 -5.87
C ARG A 307 -11.98 17.75 -5.78
N ALA A 308 -12.10 16.49 -6.19
CA ALA A 308 -13.32 15.69 -6.04
C ALA A 308 -13.71 15.50 -4.56
N GLU A 309 -12.76 15.16 -3.69
CA GLU A 309 -12.99 15.07 -2.23
C GLU A 309 -13.51 16.41 -1.67
N THR A 310 -12.92 17.53 -2.14
CA THR A 310 -13.31 18.88 -1.72
C THR A 310 -14.72 19.23 -2.21
N TYR A 311 -15.06 18.92 -3.46
CA TYR A 311 -16.42 19.06 -4.00
C TYR A 311 -17.42 18.22 -3.21
N TYR A 312 -17.10 16.96 -2.92
CA TYR A 312 -17.96 16.08 -2.16
C TYR A 312 -18.19 16.60 -0.73
N THR A 313 -17.15 17.11 -0.07
CA THR A 313 -17.26 17.75 1.25
C THR A 313 -18.18 18.98 1.22
N GLN A 314 -18.21 19.73 0.11
CA GLN A 314 -19.15 20.84 -0.11
C GLN A 314 -20.58 20.39 -0.50
N GLY A 315 -20.83 19.09 -0.69
CA GLY A 315 -22.10 18.57 -1.21
C GLY A 315 -22.29 18.75 -2.72
N LYS A 316 -21.23 19.12 -3.46
CA LYS A 316 -21.22 19.25 -4.93
C LYS A 316 -20.93 17.90 -5.58
N THR A 317 -21.88 16.98 -5.45
CA THR A 317 -21.70 15.56 -5.82
C THR A 317 -21.43 15.36 -7.31
N ASN A 318 -22.08 16.11 -8.20
CA ASN A 318 -21.92 15.95 -9.65
C ASN A 318 -20.50 16.33 -10.10
N GLU A 319 -19.97 17.42 -9.57
CA GLU A 319 -18.61 17.89 -9.84
C GLU A 319 -17.56 16.92 -9.29
N ALA A 320 -17.80 16.35 -8.11
CA ALA A 320 -16.95 15.30 -7.55
C ALA A 320 -16.91 14.05 -8.44
N MET A 321 -18.08 13.57 -8.88
CA MET A 321 -18.19 12.43 -9.79
C MET A 321 -17.50 12.69 -11.13
N ALA A 322 -17.64 13.90 -11.69
CA ALA A 322 -16.99 14.25 -12.96
C ALA A 322 -15.46 14.17 -12.88
N ASP A 323 -14.85 14.64 -11.79
CA ASP A 323 -13.40 14.53 -11.59
C ASP A 323 -12.95 13.08 -11.37
N VAL A 324 -13.74 12.29 -10.62
CA VAL A 324 -13.46 10.87 -10.38
C VAL A 324 -13.56 10.05 -11.68
N ASP A 325 -14.59 10.27 -12.47
CA ASP A 325 -14.79 9.59 -13.74
C ASP A 325 -13.66 9.96 -14.73
N ALA A 326 -13.27 11.23 -14.80
CA ALA A 326 -12.11 11.65 -15.61
C ALA A 326 -10.80 10.94 -15.20
N VAL A 327 -10.59 10.71 -13.90
CA VAL A 327 -9.44 9.94 -13.41
C VAL A 327 -9.52 8.48 -13.86
N LEU A 328 -10.67 7.83 -13.73
CA LEU A 328 -10.87 6.43 -14.08
C LEU A 328 -10.83 6.17 -15.59
N GLU A 329 -11.30 7.12 -16.40
CA GLU A 329 -11.18 7.08 -17.87
C GLU A 329 -9.72 7.15 -18.31
N ALA A 330 -8.93 8.04 -17.69
CA ALA A 330 -7.51 8.19 -18.01
C ALA A 330 -6.66 7.03 -17.46
N ASN A 331 -7.00 6.51 -16.27
CA ASN A 331 -6.30 5.43 -15.61
C ASN A 331 -7.26 4.53 -14.82
N PRO A 332 -7.67 3.37 -15.38
CA PRO A 332 -8.64 2.48 -14.76
C PRO A 332 -8.09 1.68 -13.57
N ASN A 333 -6.84 1.90 -13.14
CA ASN A 333 -6.22 1.16 -12.03
C ASN A 333 -6.06 2.01 -10.75
N VAL A 334 -6.66 3.21 -10.70
CA VAL A 334 -6.53 4.12 -9.54
C VAL A 334 -7.51 3.71 -8.44
N VAL A 335 -7.04 2.89 -7.49
CA VAL A 335 -7.85 2.38 -6.37
C VAL A 335 -8.54 3.49 -5.59
N THR A 336 -7.85 4.60 -5.29
CA THR A 336 -8.43 5.73 -4.55
C THR A 336 -9.64 6.35 -5.27
N ALA A 337 -9.65 6.36 -6.60
CA ALA A 337 -10.77 6.87 -7.39
C ALA A 337 -12.01 5.96 -7.26
N TYR A 338 -11.82 4.63 -7.31
CA TYR A 338 -12.92 3.68 -7.05
C TYR A 338 -13.48 3.80 -5.64
N ARG A 339 -12.62 3.98 -4.64
CA ARG A 339 -13.05 4.18 -3.25
C ARG A 339 -13.91 5.44 -3.11
N LEU A 340 -13.43 6.56 -3.65
CA LEU A 340 -14.16 7.82 -3.61
C LEU A 340 -15.48 7.75 -4.40
N LYS A 341 -15.47 7.11 -5.58
CA LYS A 341 -16.70 6.85 -6.35
C LYS A 341 -17.73 6.06 -5.53
N ALA A 342 -17.30 4.96 -4.92
CA ALA A 342 -18.18 4.13 -4.11
C ALA A 342 -18.69 4.87 -2.87
N GLU A 343 -17.87 5.69 -2.23
CA GLU A 343 -18.26 6.55 -1.10
C GLU A 343 -19.31 7.58 -1.51
N ILE A 344 -19.10 8.26 -2.65
CA ILE A 344 -20.07 9.21 -3.21
C ILE A 344 -21.41 8.51 -3.48
N LEU A 345 -21.39 7.35 -4.16
CA LEU A 345 -22.59 6.56 -4.46
C LEU A 345 -23.31 6.08 -3.19
N ALA A 346 -22.56 5.63 -2.17
CA ALA A 346 -23.12 5.22 -0.89
C ALA A 346 -23.75 6.40 -0.13
N GLY A 347 -23.16 7.59 -0.21
CA GLY A 347 -23.76 8.82 0.32
C GLY A 347 -25.09 9.20 -0.33
N GLU A 348 -25.26 8.84 -1.61
CA GLU A 348 -26.54 8.93 -2.34
C GLU A 348 -27.48 7.74 -2.07
N LYS A 349 -27.10 6.80 -1.20
CA LYS A 349 -27.81 5.54 -0.90
C LYS A 349 -27.92 4.58 -2.10
N ARG A 350 -27.05 4.70 -3.09
CA ARG A 350 -26.95 3.82 -4.26
C ARG A 350 -25.99 2.66 -3.95
N PHE A 351 -26.37 1.83 -2.98
CA PHE A 351 -25.46 0.84 -2.39
C PHE A 351 -25.06 -0.25 -3.37
N GLU A 352 -25.94 -0.70 -4.25
CA GLU A 352 -25.65 -1.72 -5.26
C GLU A 352 -24.54 -1.26 -6.21
N GLU A 353 -24.60 -0.01 -6.66
CA GLU A 353 -23.58 0.59 -7.52
C GLU A 353 -22.26 0.83 -6.76
N ALA A 354 -22.33 1.21 -5.48
CA ALA A 354 -21.15 1.32 -4.63
C ALA A 354 -20.45 -0.04 -4.43
N ILE A 355 -21.22 -1.11 -4.21
CA ILE A 355 -20.76 -2.49 -4.10
C ILE A 355 -20.09 -2.92 -5.41
N GLU A 356 -20.74 -2.72 -6.56
CA GLU A 356 -20.14 -3.06 -7.86
C GLU A 356 -18.83 -2.30 -8.10
N THR A 357 -18.81 -1.01 -7.74
CA THR A 357 -17.65 -0.13 -7.91
C THR A 357 -16.47 -0.59 -7.06
N ILE A 358 -16.66 -0.87 -5.77
CA ILE A 358 -15.57 -1.30 -4.90
C ILE A 358 -15.13 -2.74 -5.19
N ARG A 359 -16.04 -3.60 -5.68
CA ARG A 359 -15.69 -4.97 -6.10
C ARG A 359 -14.64 -5.04 -7.19
N LYS A 360 -14.65 -4.07 -8.13
CA LYS A 360 -13.65 -3.97 -9.20
C LYS A 360 -12.21 -3.91 -8.67
N VAL A 361 -12.01 -3.38 -7.46
CA VAL A 361 -10.68 -3.29 -6.84
C VAL A 361 -10.43 -4.36 -5.78
N THR A 362 -11.45 -4.87 -5.09
CA THR A 362 -11.25 -5.96 -4.10
C THR A 362 -10.99 -7.31 -4.76
N GLU A 363 -11.50 -7.56 -5.95
CA GLU A 363 -11.23 -8.80 -6.69
C GLU A 363 -9.76 -8.90 -7.16
N ALA A 364 -9.15 -7.76 -7.48
CA ALA A 364 -7.74 -7.69 -7.88
C ALA A 364 -6.78 -7.72 -6.68
N ALA A 365 -7.23 -7.29 -5.50
CA ALA A 365 -6.44 -7.21 -4.27
C ALA A 365 -7.25 -7.69 -3.05
N PRO A 366 -7.53 -9.01 -2.97
CA PRO A 366 -8.43 -9.55 -1.95
C PRO A 366 -7.87 -9.47 -0.52
N ASP A 367 -6.56 -9.32 -0.38
CA ASP A 367 -5.80 -9.22 0.87
C ASP A 367 -5.80 -7.81 1.49
N ARG A 368 -6.33 -6.80 0.79
CA ARG A 368 -6.45 -5.44 1.31
C ARG A 368 -7.64 -5.30 2.26
N ALA A 369 -7.37 -5.56 3.54
CA ALA A 369 -8.34 -5.54 4.64
C ALA A 369 -9.22 -4.28 4.65
N GLU A 370 -8.66 -3.10 4.36
CA GLU A 370 -9.41 -1.85 4.34
C GLU A 370 -10.43 -1.76 3.18
N LEU A 371 -10.12 -2.35 2.02
CA LEU A 371 -11.06 -2.41 0.90
C LEU A 371 -12.18 -3.42 1.18
N GLN A 372 -11.82 -4.56 1.79
CA GLN A 372 -12.79 -5.55 2.23
C GLN A 372 -13.73 -4.99 3.30
N GLY A 373 -13.21 -4.22 4.27
CA GLY A 373 -14.03 -3.54 5.26
C GLY A 373 -15.02 -2.53 4.65
N GLN A 374 -14.59 -1.77 3.63
CA GLN A 374 -15.49 -0.87 2.90
C GLN A 374 -16.59 -1.63 2.16
N LEU A 375 -16.24 -2.70 1.44
CA LEU A 375 -17.20 -3.57 0.76
C LEU A 375 -18.19 -4.19 1.75
N ALA A 376 -17.71 -4.71 2.88
CA ALA A 376 -18.55 -5.30 3.93
C ALA A 376 -19.53 -4.27 4.50
N SER A 377 -19.09 -3.03 4.71
CA SER A 377 -19.93 -1.93 5.17
C SER A 377 -21.04 -1.61 4.17
N TYR A 378 -20.75 -1.59 2.87
CA TYR A 378 -21.79 -1.37 1.85
C TYR A 378 -22.78 -2.51 1.75
N TYR A 379 -22.33 -3.77 1.85
CA TYR A 379 -23.24 -4.92 1.94
C TYR A 379 -24.14 -4.86 3.17
N TYR A 380 -23.60 -4.45 4.32
CA TYR A 380 -24.39 -4.28 5.53
C TYR A 380 -25.45 -3.19 5.36
N LEU A 381 -25.08 -2.04 4.81
CA LEU A 381 -26.01 -0.92 4.55
C LEU A 381 -27.07 -1.24 3.50
N SER A 382 -26.77 -2.11 2.53
CA SER A 382 -27.73 -2.58 1.53
C SER A 382 -28.65 -3.69 2.05
N GLY A 383 -28.51 -4.11 3.32
CA GLY A 383 -29.28 -5.23 3.88
C GLY A 383 -28.88 -6.60 3.32
N ASN A 384 -27.64 -6.77 2.85
CA ASN A 384 -27.09 -8.02 2.35
C ASN A 384 -26.08 -8.62 3.35
N PRO A 385 -26.55 -9.30 4.41
CA PRO A 385 -25.67 -9.84 5.44
C PRO A 385 -24.74 -10.94 4.91
N SER A 386 -25.15 -11.73 3.92
CA SER A 386 -24.32 -12.79 3.31
C SER A 386 -23.09 -12.21 2.60
N GLY A 387 -23.27 -11.14 1.82
CA GLY A 387 -22.16 -10.40 1.21
C GLY A 387 -21.23 -9.79 2.25
N ALA A 388 -21.78 -9.24 3.34
CA ALA A 388 -21.02 -8.69 4.44
C ALA A 388 -20.17 -9.76 5.14
N ILE A 389 -20.73 -10.95 5.40
CA ILE A 389 -20.01 -12.09 5.98
C ILE A 389 -18.79 -12.46 5.14
N LYS A 390 -18.96 -12.57 3.81
CA LYS A 390 -17.86 -12.90 2.90
C LYS A 390 -16.75 -11.84 2.92
N ALA A 391 -17.12 -10.57 2.85
CA ALA A 391 -16.16 -9.47 2.87
C ALA A 391 -15.43 -9.35 4.23
N TYR A 392 -16.12 -9.47 5.37
CA TYR A 392 -15.47 -9.50 6.68
C TYR A 392 -14.57 -10.73 6.86
N THR A 393 -14.93 -11.87 6.28
CA THR A 393 -14.09 -13.07 6.30
C THR A 393 -12.77 -12.86 5.56
N ASN A 394 -12.80 -12.20 4.40
CA ASN A 394 -11.58 -11.82 3.68
C ASN A 394 -10.74 -10.82 4.49
N MET A 395 -11.38 -9.85 5.15
CA MET A 395 -10.70 -8.90 6.02
C MET A 395 -9.98 -9.59 7.19
N LEU A 396 -10.65 -10.56 7.84
CA LEU A 396 -10.12 -11.35 8.95
C LEU A 396 -9.03 -12.35 8.52
N ALA A 397 -8.92 -12.68 7.24
CA ALA A 397 -7.80 -13.49 6.75
C ALA A 397 -6.46 -12.75 6.85
N ALA A 398 -6.47 -11.42 6.72
CA ALA A 398 -5.29 -10.57 6.87
C ALA A 398 -5.03 -10.15 8.32
N ASP A 399 -6.09 -9.89 9.08
CA ASP A 399 -6.04 -9.52 10.50
C ASP A 399 -7.07 -10.33 11.30
N PRO A 400 -6.72 -11.55 11.76
CA PRO A 400 -7.67 -12.45 12.43
C PRO A 400 -8.25 -11.90 13.72
N ASP A 401 -7.60 -10.91 14.33
CA ASP A 401 -7.99 -10.31 15.60
C ASP A 401 -8.63 -8.94 15.41
N ASN A 402 -9.02 -8.58 14.18
CA ASN A 402 -9.67 -7.29 13.94
C ASN A 402 -11.01 -7.18 14.68
N TYR A 403 -11.03 -6.41 15.77
CA TYR A 403 -12.19 -6.23 16.64
C TYR A 403 -13.47 -5.85 15.87
N LEU A 404 -13.38 -4.85 14.99
CA LEU A 404 -14.54 -4.34 14.27
C LEU A 404 -15.09 -5.37 13.29
N ALA A 405 -14.21 -6.09 12.57
CA ALA A 405 -14.64 -7.14 11.65
C ALA A 405 -15.29 -8.32 12.38
N LEU A 406 -14.75 -8.77 13.53
CA LEU A 406 -15.36 -9.83 14.35
C LEU A 406 -16.75 -9.39 14.85
N ARG A 407 -16.84 -8.20 15.46
CA ARG A 407 -18.11 -7.66 15.96
C ARG A 407 -19.16 -7.55 14.84
N SER A 408 -18.78 -7.00 13.69
CA SER A 408 -19.71 -6.77 12.58
C SER A 408 -20.07 -8.05 11.82
N ARG A 409 -19.15 -9.01 11.71
CA ARG A 409 -19.44 -10.32 11.12
C ARG A 409 -20.32 -11.16 12.03
N GLY A 410 -20.13 -11.10 13.34
CA GLY A 410 -21.03 -11.72 14.32
C GLY A 410 -22.47 -11.20 14.21
N ASP A 411 -22.63 -9.89 14.02
CA ASP A 411 -23.95 -9.28 13.76
C ASP A 411 -24.56 -9.74 12.42
N ALA A 412 -23.75 -9.83 11.37
CA ALA A 412 -24.19 -10.35 10.08
C ALA A 412 -24.58 -11.83 10.15
N TYR A 413 -23.83 -12.66 10.90
CA TYR A 413 -24.17 -14.05 11.19
C TYR A 413 -25.48 -14.17 11.96
N LEU A 414 -25.71 -13.30 12.95
CA LEU A 414 -26.97 -13.24 13.68
C LEU A 414 -28.14 -12.92 12.73
N ASN A 415 -27.96 -12.00 11.78
CA ASN A 415 -28.99 -11.64 10.81
C ASN A 415 -29.38 -12.79 9.87
N VAL A 416 -28.43 -13.66 9.49
CA VAL A 416 -28.69 -14.87 8.68
C VAL A 416 -29.08 -16.10 9.52
N GLY A 417 -29.11 -15.99 10.85
CA GLY A 417 -29.48 -17.09 11.75
C GLY A 417 -28.35 -18.09 12.01
N ASP A 418 -27.09 -17.81 11.65
CA ASP A 418 -25.95 -18.65 12.05
C ASP A 418 -25.49 -18.27 13.47
N HIS A 419 -26.24 -18.76 14.45
CA HIS A 419 -26.05 -18.43 15.87
C HIS A 419 -24.73 -18.97 16.43
N LYS A 420 -24.22 -20.09 15.90
CA LYS A 420 -22.94 -20.67 16.33
C LYS A 420 -21.77 -19.79 15.89
N SER A 421 -21.74 -19.40 14.61
CA SER A 421 -20.70 -18.51 14.09
C SER A 421 -20.78 -17.12 14.71
N ALA A 422 -22.00 -16.58 14.91
CA ALA A 422 -22.20 -15.32 15.62
C ALA A 422 -21.63 -15.36 17.05
N SER A 423 -21.90 -16.44 17.79
CA SER A 423 -21.42 -16.61 19.17
C SER A 423 -19.89 -16.68 19.23
N ALA A 424 -19.26 -17.40 18.28
CA ALA A 424 -17.81 -17.49 18.20
C ALA A 424 -17.15 -16.13 17.94
N ASP A 425 -17.68 -15.36 16.99
CA ASP A 425 -17.16 -14.03 16.66
C ASP A 425 -17.37 -13.03 17.81
N PHE A 426 -18.55 -13.03 18.44
CA PHE A 426 -18.81 -12.18 19.61
C PHE A 426 -17.95 -12.54 20.82
N ALA A 427 -17.73 -13.83 21.09
CA ALA A 427 -16.84 -14.27 22.17
C ALA A 427 -15.42 -13.73 21.96
N LYS A 428 -14.88 -13.86 20.73
CA LYS A 428 -13.55 -13.36 20.40
C LYS A 428 -13.47 -11.84 20.45
N ALA A 429 -14.48 -11.12 19.98
CA ALA A 429 -14.55 -9.66 20.10
C ALA A 429 -14.60 -9.22 21.58
N TYR A 430 -15.33 -9.95 22.43
CA TYR A 430 -15.47 -9.66 23.86
C TYR A 430 -14.17 -9.89 24.64
N GLU A 431 -13.36 -10.89 24.27
CA GLU A 431 -12.02 -11.09 24.84
C GLU A 431 -11.12 -9.85 24.67
N GLN A 432 -11.30 -9.12 23.57
CA GLN A 432 -10.51 -7.92 23.26
C GLN A 432 -11.06 -6.66 23.91
N LYS A 433 -12.38 -6.46 23.83
CA LYS A 433 -13.04 -5.25 24.30
C LYS A 433 -14.33 -5.58 25.03
N GLN A 434 -14.36 -5.27 26.31
CA GLN A 434 -15.49 -5.58 27.20
C GLN A 434 -16.36 -4.37 27.53
N ASP A 435 -16.07 -3.20 26.97
CA ASP A 435 -16.74 -1.91 27.20
C ASP A 435 -17.39 -1.37 25.91
N ASP A 436 -18.09 -2.24 25.19
CA ASP A 436 -18.88 -1.89 24.01
C ASP A 436 -20.33 -2.35 24.19
N ALA A 437 -21.22 -1.39 24.45
CA ALA A 437 -22.63 -1.68 24.75
C ALA A 437 -23.33 -2.43 23.61
N PHE A 438 -22.97 -2.17 22.35
CA PHE A 438 -23.56 -2.86 21.20
C PHE A 438 -23.14 -4.33 21.18
N LEU A 439 -21.85 -4.61 21.32
CA LEU A 439 -21.35 -5.98 21.35
C LEU A 439 -21.97 -6.76 22.52
N LEU A 440 -21.96 -6.17 23.71
CA LEU A 440 -22.51 -6.78 24.92
C LEU A 440 -24.02 -7.07 24.77
N ASN A 441 -24.78 -6.12 24.22
CA ASN A 441 -26.21 -6.31 23.96
C ASN A 441 -26.47 -7.43 22.96
N ASN A 442 -25.83 -7.41 21.79
CA ASN A 442 -26.10 -8.39 20.74
C ASN A 442 -25.64 -9.79 21.15
N TYR A 443 -24.53 -9.88 21.88
CA TYR A 443 -24.08 -11.16 22.41
C TYR A 443 -25.01 -11.68 23.51
N ALA A 444 -25.46 -10.82 24.42
CA ALA A 444 -26.43 -11.19 25.45
C ALA A 444 -27.76 -11.65 24.84
N TRP A 445 -28.25 -10.94 23.82
CA TRP A 445 -29.46 -11.31 23.09
C TRP A 445 -29.32 -12.70 22.47
N LEU A 446 -28.25 -12.94 21.71
CA LEU A 446 -27.95 -14.23 21.11
C LEU A 446 -27.94 -15.36 22.15
N LEU A 447 -27.25 -15.17 23.27
CA LEU A 447 -27.16 -16.16 24.35
C LEU A 447 -28.49 -16.39 25.09
N ALA A 448 -29.43 -15.44 25.04
CA ALA A 448 -30.73 -15.56 25.67
C ALA A 448 -31.79 -16.18 24.74
N THR A 449 -31.76 -15.85 23.45
CA THR A 449 -32.88 -16.08 22.54
C THR A 449 -32.59 -17.11 21.44
N SER A 450 -31.36 -17.63 21.32
CA SER A 450 -31.04 -18.62 20.28
C SER A 450 -31.97 -19.84 20.32
N PRO A 451 -32.46 -20.33 19.16
CA PRO A 451 -33.18 -21.61 19.11
C PRO A 451 -32.25 -22.79 19.48
N ASP A 452 -30.94 -22.62 19.38
CA ASP A 452 -29.93 -23.64 19.67
C ASP A 452 -29.53 -23.65 21.16
N ASP A 453 -29.82 -24.76 21.83
CA ASP A 453 -29.51 -25.00 23.24
C ASP A 453 -28.00 -24.95 23.53
N GLU A 454 -27.13 -25.29 22.56
CA GLU A 454 -25.67 -25.24 22.73
C GLU A 454 -25.13 -23.82 22.74
N VAL A 455 -25.85 -22.88 22.10
CA VAL A 455 -25.49 -21.46 22.07
C VAL A 455 -26.00 -20.74 23.31
N ARG A 456 -27.17 -21.13 23.82
CA ARG A 456 -27.80 -20.40 24.93
C ARG A 456 -27.01 -20.49 26.24
N ASN A 457 -26.92 -19.36 26.93
CA ASN A 457 -26.27 -19.25 28.24
C ASN A 457 -26.88 -18.09 29.05
N GLY A 458 -27.99 -18.35 29.74
CA GLY A 458 -28.71 -17.33 30.50
C GLY A 458 -27.87 -16.61 31.56
N LYS A 459 -26.94 -17.32 32.22
CA LYS A 459 -26.07 -16.70 33.24
C LYS A 459 -25.14 -15.65 32.63
N LEU A 460 -24.45 -16.01 31.55
CA LEU A 460 -23.57 -15.07 30.84
C LEU A 460 -24.38 -13.96 30.17
N ALA A 461 -25.55 -14.28 29.60
CA ALA A 461 -26.45 -13.28 29.03
C ALA A 461 -26.84 -12.19 30.05
N ILE A 462 -27.14 -12.55 31.31
CA ILE A 462 -27.47 -11.59 32.37
C ILE A 462 -26.27 -10.69 32.68
N GLU A 463 -25.06 -11.25 32.76
CA GLU A 463 -23.83 -10.50 33.02
C GLU A 463 -23.58 -9.46 31.92
N LEU A 464 -23.60 -9.89 30.66
CA LEU A 464 -23.37 -9.04 29.50
C LEU A 464 -24.47 -7.96 29.36
N ALA A 465 -25.75 -8.33 29.48
CA ALA A 465 -26.85 -7.39 29.39
C ALA A 465 -26.84 -6.37 30.54
N THR A 466 -26.46 -6.79 31.75
CA THR A 466 -26.31 -5.87 32.89
C THR A 466 -25.20 -4.86 32.63
N LYS A 467 -24.05 -5.31 32.15
CA LYS A 467 -22.94 -4.43 31.78
C LYS A 467 -23.33 -3.47 30.64
N ALA A 468 -24.05 -3.94 29.63
CA ALA A 468 -24.57 -3.10 28.56
C ALA A 468 -25.54 -2.03 29.09
N CYS A 469 -26.43 -2.39 30.02
CA CYS A 469 -27.34 -1.44 30.66
C CYS A 469 -26.58 -0.37 31.47
N GLU A 470 -25.52 -0.76 32.19
CA GLU A 470 -24.69 0.17 32.95
C GLU A 470 -23.98 1.20 32.07
N LEU A 471 -23.47 0.77 30.90
CA LEU A 471 -22.84 1.68 29.93
C LEU A 471 -23.81 2.70 29.34
N GLU A 472 -25.09 2.36 29.24
CA GLU A 472 -26.15 3.21 28.67
C GLU A 472 -27.07 3.84 29.75
N ASP A 473 -26.62 3.90 31.01
CA ASP A 473 -27.35 4.45 32.16
C ASP A 473 -28.78 3.88 32.33
N TYR A 474 -29.04 2.64 31.88
CA TYR A 474 -30.36 2.01 31.88
C TYR A 474 -31.44 2.81 31.11
N LYS A 475 -31.05 3.61 30.11
CA LYS A 475 -31.99 4.43 29.30
C LYS A 475 -32.41 3.76 28.00
N ALA A 476 -31.64 2.78 27.53
CA ALA A 476 -31.88 2.12 26.25
C ALA A 476 -32.91 1.00 26.37
N GLY A 477 -34.16 1.25 25.96
CA GLY A 477 -35.26 0.28 26.05
C GLY A 477 -34.98 -1.08 25.41
N HIS A 478 -34.28 -1.11 24.26
CA HIS A 478 -33.89 -2.36 23.60
C HIS A 478 -32.90 -3.20 24.44
N ILE A 479 -31.96 -2.58 25.14
CA ILE A 479 -31.00 -3.28 26.02
C ILE A 479 -31.70 -3.78 27.30
N LEU A 480 -32.67 -3.03 27.81
CA LEU A 480 -33.52 -3.48 28.93
C LEU A 480 -34.35 -4.72 28.54
N SER A 481 -34.86 -4.78 27.30
CA SER A 481 -35.52 -5.98 26.78
C SER A 481 -34.55 -7.16 26.68
N THR A 482 -33.33 -6.96 26.18
CA THR A 482 -32.29 -8.00 26.19
C THR A 482 -32.02 -8.53 27.60
N LYS A 483 -31.95 -7.62 28.59
CA LYS A 483 -31.80 -8.01 30.00
C LYS A 483 -32.98 -8.84 30.49
N ALA A 484 -34.21 -8.47 30.14
CA ALA A 484 -35.40 -9.26 30.45
C ALA A 484 -35.35 -10.67 29.84
N ALA A 485 -34.99 -10.77 28.56
CA ALA A 485 -34.83 -12.04 27.87
C ALA A 485 -33.75 -12.92 28.53
N ALA A 486 -32.64 -12.34 28.96
CA ALA A 486 -31.57 -13.04 29.68
C ALA A 486 -32.04 -13.61 31.03
N HIS A 487 -32.83 -12.86 31.80
CA HIS A 487 -33.44 -13.35 33.04
C HIS A 487 -34.44 -14.48 32.78
N ALA A 488 -35.25 -14.36 31.73
CA ALA A 488 -36.18 -15.42 31.33
C ALA A 488 -35.44 -16.71 30.93
N GLU A 489 -34.32 -16.62 30.21
CA GLU A 489 -33.49 -17.79 29.87
C GLU A 489 -32.87 -18.46 31.10
N ALA A 490 -32.52 -17.68 32.13
CA ALA A 490 -32.05 -18.22 33.40
C ALA A 490 -33.20 -18.80 34.28
N GLY A 491 -34.46 -18.70 33.84
CA GLY A 491 -35.65 -19.14 34.57
C GLY A 491 -36.18 -18.15 35.61
N ASP A 492 -35.61 -16.94 35.69
CA ASP A 492 -36.03 -15.88 36.61
C ASP A 492 -37.08 -14.97 35.95
N PHE A 493 -38.30 -15.49 35.86
CA PHE A 493 -39.41 -14.77 35.22
C PHE A 493 -39.89 -13.55 36.00
N GLU A 494 -39.65 -13.49 37.31
CA GLU A 494 -40.00 -12.32 38.12
C GLU A 494 -39.15 -11.12 37.71
N GLU A 495 -37.83 -11.30 37.63
CA GLU A 495 -36.93 -10.23 37.21
C GLU A 495 -37.06 -9.95 35.70
N ALA A 496 -37.37 -10.97 34.87
CA ALA A 496 -37.68 -10.78 33.46
C ALA A 496 -38.88 -9.85 33.23
N ILE A 497 -40.00 -10.08 33.93
CA ILE A 497 -41.20 -9.23 33.86
C ILE A 497 -40.87 -7.80 34.24
N LYS A 498 -40.15 -7.61 35.35
CA LYS A 498 -39.74 -6.29 35.85
C LYS A 498 -38.87 -5.51 34.85
N TRP A 499 -37.88 -6.16 34.22
CA TRP A 499 -37.06 -5.48 33.20
C TRP A 499 -37.82 -5.25 31.90
N SER A 500 -38.73 -6.15 31.54
CA SER A 500 -39.59 -5.99 30.35
C SER A 500 -40.56 -4.82 30.51
N GLU A 501 -41.14 -4.61 31.70
CA GLU A 501 -41.96 -3.42 32.00
C GLU A 501 -41.14 -2.11 31.86
N LYS A 502 -39.92 -2.09 32.40
CA LYS A 502 -39.00 -0.95 32.23
C LYS A 502 -38.58 -0.74 30.77
N ALA A 503 -38.40 -1.81 30.02
CA ALA A 503 -38.10 -1.74 28.59
C ALA A 503 -39.23 -1.04 27.84
N ILE A 504 -40.50 -1.37 28.15
CA ILE A 504 -41.69 -0.72 27.57
C ILE A 504 -41.77 0.76 27.96
N GLU A 505 -41.47 1.11 29.22
CA GLU A 505 -41.45 2.50 29.68
C GLU A 505 -40.40 3.36 28.95
N ALA A 506 -39.25 2.77 28.63
CA ALA A 506 -38.15 3.40 27.92
C ALA A 506 -38.21 3.26 26.38
N ALA A 507 -39.23 2.57 25.86
CA ALA A 507 -39.35 2.25 24.44
C ALA A 507 -39.88 3.42 23.60
N LYS A 508 -39.49 3.45 22.33
CA LYS A 508 -40.16 4.30 21.34
C LYS A 508 -41.54 3.71 20.98
N PRO A 509 -42.51 4.54 20.55
CA PRO A 509 -43.88 4.07 20.26
C PRO A 509 -43.95 2.86 19.33
N GLU A 510 -43.09 2.81 18.32
CA GLU A 510 -43.01 1.73 17.34
C GLU A 510 -42.53 0.38 17.92
N GLN A 511 -41.88 0.38 19.09
CA GLN A 511 -41.35 -0.82 19.75
C GLN A 511 -42.30 -1.39 20.81
N VAL A 512 -43.22 -0.57 21.32
CA VAL A 512 -44.07 -0.91 22.49
C VAL A 512 -44.89 -2.18 22.27
N GLU A 513 -45.43 -2.39 21.07
CA GLU A 513 -46.30 -3.54 20.81
C GLU A 513 -45.52 -4.86 20.80
N ALA A 514 -44.31 -4.87 20.20
CA ALA A 514 -43.43 -6.04 20.21
C ALA A 514 -43.03 -6.40 21.65
N LEU A 515 -42.63 -5.41 22.44
CA LEU A 515 -42.22 -5.60 23.83
C LEU A 515 -43.37 -6.07 24.74
N LYS A 516 -44.62 -5.63 24.48
CA LYS A 516 -45.80 -6.14 25.19
C LYS A 516 -46.06 -7.63 24.90
N LYS A 517 -45.79 -8.08 23.67
CA LYS A 517 -45.87 -9.49 23.29
C LYS A 517 -44.82 -10.31 24.04
N GLU A 518 -43.59 -9.81 24.14
CA GLU A 518 -42.53 -10.44 24.94
C GLU A 518 -42.93 -10.54 26.41
N LEU A 519 -43.43 -9.44 26.99
CA LEU A 519 -43.91 -9.39 28.37
C LEU A 519 -45.00 -10.44 28.65
N GLU A 520 -45.94 -10.63 27.73
CA GLU A 520 -46.99 -11.63 27.88
C GLU A 520 -46.43 -13.06 27.83
N SER A 521 -45.39 -13.31 27.02
CA SER A 521 -44.66 -14.59 27.05
C SER A 521 -44.02 -14.83 28.42
N PHE A 522 -43.37 -13.82 28.99
CA PHE A 522 -42.74 -13.92 30.31
C PHE A 522 -43.76 -14.17 31.43
N LYS A 523 -44.95 -13.54 31.38
CA LYS A 523 -46.06 -13.80 32.30
C LYS A 523 -46.57 -15.24 32.26
N GLN A 524 -46.35 -15.94 31.15
CA GLN A 524 -46.69 -17.35 30.98
C GLN A 524 -45.50 -18.29 31.31
N ASN A 525 -44.41 -17.77 31.87
CA ASN A 525 -43.15 -18.48 32.11
C ASN A 525 -42.55 -19.08 30.84
N LYS A 526 -42.67 -18.36 29.71
CA LYS A 526 -42.09 -18.78 28.42
C LYS A 526 -41.01 -17.79 27.99
N PRO A 527 -39.76 -18.25 27.79
CA PRO A 527 -38.71 -17.38 27.28
C PRO A 527 -38.94 -17.10 25.79
N VAL A 528 -38.42 -15.98 25.31
CA VAL A 528 -38.48 -15.59 23.90
C VAL A 528 -37.40 -16.35 23.12
N ARG A 529 -37.72 -16.73 21.88
CA ARG A 529 -36.81 -17.37 20.94
C ARG A 529 -36.83 -16.61 19.62
N GLU A 530 -35.67 -16.44 19.01
CA GLU A 530 -35.56 -15.99 17.62
C GLU A 530 -36.24 -17.02 16.71
N LEU A 531 -37.20 -16.57 15.90
CA LEU A 531 -37.94 -17.41 14.97
C LEU A 531 -37.41 -17.19 13.56
N LYS A 532 -36.59 -18.10 13.04
CA LYS A 532 -36.22 -18.15 11.61
C LYS A 532 -36.11 -19.57 11.08
N ASN A 533 -36.47 -19.74 9.81
CA ASN A 533 -36.37 -20.99 9.06
C ASN A 533 -34.89 -21.23 8.70
N GLU A 534 -34.14 -21.89 9.60
CA GLU A 534 -32.69 -22.13 9.45
C GLU A 534 -32.31 -22.85 8.15
N ALA A 535 -33.19 -23.69 7.59
CA ALA A 535 -32.92 -24.47 6.39
C ALA A 535 -32.75 -23.59 5.13
N ASP A 536 -33.65 -22.64 4.93
CA ASP A 536 -33.64 -21.77 3.73
C ASP A 536 -32.42 -20.84 3.71
N LEU A 537 -32.00 -20.37 4.88
CA LEU A 537 -30.90 -19.41 5.05
C LEU A 537 -29.53 -20.07 4.98
N LYS A 538 -29.41 -21.33 5.43
CA LYS A 538 -28.16 -22.09 5.39
C LYS A 538 -27.79 -22.50 3.96
N GLU A 539 -28.77 -22.91 3.16
CA GLU A 539 -28.58 -23.13 1.72
C GLU A 539 -28.19 -21.85 0.98
N GLU A 540 -28.82 -20.72 1.32
CA GLU A 540 -28.48 -19.42 0.74
C GLU A 540 -27.05 -18.98 1.12
N LEU A 541 -26.65 -19.19 2.39
CA LEU A 541 -25.31 -18.89 2.85
C LEU A 541 -24.26 -19.80 2.19
N GLU A 542 -24.49 -21.10 2.11
CA GLU A 542 -23.58 -22.05 1.44
C GLU A 542 -23.43 -21.71 -0.04
N SER A 543 -24.54 -21.50 -0.76
CA SER A 543 -24.54 -21.08 -2.17
C SER A 543 -23.71 -19.81 -2.42
N ILE A 544 -23.80 -18.81 -1.55
CA ILE A 544 -23.08 -17.52 -1.69
C ILE A 544 -21.60 -17.64 -1.30
N LEU A 545 -21.30 -18.45 -0.28
CA LEU A 545 -19.93 -18.70 0.17
C LEU A 545 -19.14 -19.55 -0.84
N THR A 546 -19.76 -20.58 -1.41
CA THR A 546 -19.13 -21.49 -2.39
C THR A 546 -19.22 -20.96 -3.83
N GLY A 547 -20.20 -20.10 -4.13
CA GLY A 547 -20.49 -19.61 -5.48
C GLY A 547 -21.27 -20.60 -6.34
N GLU A 548 -21.79 -21.69 -5.75
CA GLU A 548 -22.61 -22.68 -6.44
C GLU A 548 -24.08 -22.28 -6.40
N PRO A 549 -24.83 -22.33 -7.53
CA PRO A 549 -26.25 -21.99 -7.54
C PRO A 549 -27.06 -22.98 -6.70
N ARG A 550 -28.14 -22.49 -6.09
CA ARG A 550 -29.08 -23.28 -5.29
C ARG A 550 -29.57 -24.49 -6.11
N GLU A 551 -29.42 -25.71 -5.58
CA GLU A 551 -30.14 -26.86 -6.14
C GLU A 551 -31.63 -26.62 -5.89
N GLU A 552 -32.44 -26.51 -6.95
CA GLU A 552 -33.88 -26.34 -6.81
C GLU A 552 -34.47 -27.53 -6.04
N ALA A 553 -34.96 -27.26 -4.83
CA ALA A 553 -35.71 -28.25 -4.06
C ALA A 553 -37.03 -28.57 -4.77
N THR A 554 -37.06 -29.69 -5.49
CA THR A 554 -38.30 -30.30 -6.00
C THR A 554 -39.13 -30.84 -4.84
N SER A 555 -39.96 -30.04 -4.18
CA SER A 555 -41.13 -30.53 -3.44
C SER A 555 -41.97 -29.41 -2.83
N ALA A 556 -43.10 -29.05 -3.46
CA ALA A 556 -44.36 -28.64 -2.79
C ALA A 556 -45.51 -28.33 -3.78
N GLU A 557 -45.73 -29.13 -4.84
CA GLU A 557 -46.94 -29.02 -5.69
C GLU A 557 -47.94 -30.19 -5.53
N GLU A 558 -47.68 -31.17 -4.67
CA GLU A 558 -48.63 -32.28 -4.44
C GLU A 558 -49.28 -32.22 -3.05
N SER A 559 -50.06 -31.17 -2.76
CA SER A 559 -51.09 -31.29 -1.70
C SER A 559 -52.22 -30.26 -1.74
N MET A 560 -52.62 -29.74 -2.91
CA MET A 560 -53.88 -28.97 -3.01
C MET A 560 -54.49 -29.12 -4.41
N ALA A 561 -55.02 -30.29 -4.72
CA ALA A 561 -55.89 -30.49 -5.87
C ALA A 561 -57.05 -31.41 -5.49
N GLU A 562 -58.05 -30.86 -4.79
CA GLU A 562 -59.40 -31.42 -4.82
C GLU A 562 -60.42 -30.31 -4.60
N GLU A 563 -61.45 -30.32 -5.46
CA GLU A 563 -62.69 -29.53 -5.45
C GLU A 563 -62.66 -28.09 -6.03
N ALA A 564 -62.84 -28.01 -7.35
CA ALA A 564 -63.53 -26.88 -7.98
C ALA A 564 -64.55 -27.41 -9.01
N GLU A 565 -65.84 -27.18 -8.74
CA GLU A 565 -66.95 -27.36 -9.71
C GLU A 565 -66.98 -26.19 -10.73
N PRO A 566 -67.59 -26.37 -11.92
CA PRO A 566 -67.46 -25.46 -13.05
C PRO A 566 -68.68 -24.55 -13.25
N GLU A 567 -68.42 -23.29 -13.59
CA GLU A 567 -69.30 -22.34 -14.28
C GLU A 567 -68.37 -21.43 -15.11
N GLU A 568 -68.65 -20.90 -16.29
CA GLU A 568 -69.61 -21.11 -17.38
C GLU A 568 -69.09 -20.14 -18.48
N ASP A 569 -69.19 -20.50 -19.75
CA ASP A 569 -68.65 -19.72 -20.87
C ASP A 569 -69.24 -18.30 -20.96
N ILE A 570 -68.38 -17.27 -21.12
CA ILE A 570 -68.79 -15.97 -21.65
C ILE A 570 -68.03 -15.67 -22.94
N GLU A 571 -68.87 -15.52 -23.97
CA GLU A 571 -68.57 -15.35 -25.38
C GLU A 571 -67.89 -14.01 -25.71
N VAL A 572 -67.02 -14.09 -26.71
CA VAL A 572 -66.19 -13.04 -27.31
C VAL A 572 -67.03 -11.97 -28.01
N VAL A 573 -66.67 -10.69 -27.82
CA VAL A 573 -66.95 -9.62 -28.79
C VAL A 573 -65.69 -8.77 -28.98
N GLU A 574 -65.14 -8.83 -30.18
CA GLU A 574 -64.06 -7.97 -30.69
C GLU A 574 -64.57 -6.60 -31.17
N GLU A 575 -63.60 -5.69 -31.37
CA GLU A 575 -63.57 -4.47 -32.21
C GLU A 575 -63.50 -3.10 -31.48
N PRO A 576 -62.86 -2.05 -32.07
CA PRO A 576 -61.40 -1.93 -32.24
C PRO A 576 -60.87 -0.50 -31.92
N ALA A 577 -59.57 -0.33 -32.17
CA ALA A 577 -58.71 0.85 -32.01
C ALA A 577 -59.28 2.25 -32.35
N ILE A 578 -58.87 3.25 -31.56
CA ILE A 578 -58.64 4.64 -32.00
C ILE A 578 -57.38 5.18 -31.31
N ALA A 579 -56.50 5.79 -32.12
CA ALA A 579 -55.29 6.50 -31.72
C ALA A 579 -55.59 7.94 -31.30
N GLU A 580 -54.83 8.45 -30.33
CA GLU A 580 -54.11 9.74 -30.38
C GLU A 580 -53.03 9.78 -29.28
#